data_AF-A0A525VLV1-F1
#
_entry.id   AF-A0A525VLV1-F1
#
_cell.length_a   1.000
_cell.length_b   1.000
_cell.length_c   1.000
_cell.angle_alpha   90.00
_cell.angle_beta   90.00
_cell.angle_gamma   90.00
#
_symmetry.space_group_name_H-M   'P 1'
#
loop_
_entity.id
_entity.type
_entity.pdbx_description
1 polymer ?
#
loop_
_entity_poly.entity_id
_entity_poly.type
_entity_poly.pdbx_seq_one_letter_code
_entity_poly.pdbx_strand_id
1 'polypeptide(L)'
;MVTVSSRVFLPLLAAILAPTVCSILASDPIQAGENPSFLLATAVPTERLAPPVTWLDDLASKLTTHFTKKYPGYDFSPYAHELSRIRDAARLGDRWGAKREMGVFLNMLAIRAYGLGNDAAEELALLSQHIMPEQEFGIIYPGSETEPPTEGGRT
;
A
#
# COMPACT_ATOMS: atom_id res chain seq x y z
N MET A 1 46.85 -23.32 22.69
CA MET A 1 45.45 -23.79 22.62
C MET A 1 44.95 -23.47 21.22
N VAL A 2 44.67 -24.51 20.43
CA VAL A 2 44.26 -24.41 19.02
C VAL A 2 42.75 -24.58 18.99
N THR A 3 42.02 -23.56 18.55
CA THR A 3 40.57 -23.66 18.36
C THR A 3 40.29 -23.95 16.89
N VAL A 4 39.49 -24.99 16.68
CA VAL A 4 39.24 -25.70 15.43
C VAL A 4 38.34 -24.92 14.47
N SER A 5 38.70 -25.06 13.20
CA SER A 5 38.01 -24.66 11.98
C SER A 5 36.63 -25.29 11.82
N SER A 6 35.65 -24.52 11.36
CA SER A 6 34.48 -25.04 10.64
C SER A 6 34.27 -24.26 9.35
N ARG A 7 34.93 -24.74 8.29
CA ARG A 7 34.53 -24.48 6.91
C ARG A 7 33.29 -25.31 6.60
N VAL A 8 32.19 -24.68 6.22
CA VAL A 8 31.09 -25.37 5.55
C VAL A 8 30.98 -24.78 4.14
N PHE A 9 31.43 -25.59 3.20
CA PHE A 9 31.34 -25.38 1.75
C PHE A 9 29.99 -25.93 1.26
N LEU A 10 29.23 -25.10 0.52
CA LEU A 10 28.35 -25.39 -0.65
C LEU A 10 27.25 -26.48 -0.54
N PRO A 11 26.15 -26.45 -1.35
CA PRO A 11 26.17 -26.00 -2.74
C PRO A 11 25.01 -25.15 -3.28
N LEU A 12 25.42 -24.38 -4.29
CA LEU A 12 24.72 -23.97 -5.50
C LEU A 12 23.65 -25.00 -5.94
N LEU A 13 22.39 -24.59 -6.04
CA LEU A 13 21.34 -25.38 -6.70
C LEU A 13 20.69 -24.51 -7.77
N ALA A 14 21.28 -24.59 -8.96
CA ALA A 14 20.64 -24.24 -10.19
C ALA A 14 19.56 -25.29 -10.49
N ALA A 15 18.32 -24.86 -10.65
CA ALA A 15 17.28 -25.66 -11.28
C ALA A 15 16.63 -24.80 -12.38
N ILE A 16 17.17 -24.98 -13.58
CA ILE A 16 16.56 -24.59 -14.85
C ILE A 16 15.32 -25.45 -15.03
N LEU A 17 14.14 -24.86 -15.24
CA LEU A 17 13.05 -25.53 -15.95
C LEU A 17 12.12 -24.49 -16.60
N ALA A 18 12.45 -24.12 -17.84
CA ALA A 18 11.47 -23.75 -18.85
C ALA A 18 11.41 -24.91 -19.86
N PRO A 19 10.43 -25.02 -20.78
CA PRO A 19 9.12 -24.38 -20.90
C PRO A 19 8.00 -25.44 -21.05
N THR A 20 6.74 -25.14 -20.73
CA THR A 20 5.61 -25.98 -21.19
C THR A 20 4.75 -25.20 -22.17
N VAL A 21 5.12 -25.33 -23.45
CA VAL A 21 4.23 -25.08 -24.57
C VAL A 21 3.23 -26.23 -24.59
N CYS A 22 1.97 -25.97 -24.24
CA CYS A 22 0.86 -26.82 -24.63
C CYS A 22 0.18 -26.18 -25.85
N SER A 23 0.60 -26.60 -27.04
CA SER A 23 -0.24 -26.53 -28.24
C SER A 23 -0.73 -27.94 -28.51
N ILE A 24 -2.04 -28.15 -28.45
CA ILE A 24 -2.87 -29.28 -28.93
C ILE A 24 -4.30 -28.83 -28.55
N LEU A 25 -5.33 -28.75 -29.39
CA LEU A 25 -5.63 -29.42 -30.64
C LEU A 25 -6.52 -28.49 -31.49
N ALA A 26 -6.28 -28.48 -32.79
CA ALA A 26 -7.19 -27.93 -33.79
C ALA A 26 -8.60 -28.55 -33.68
N SER A 27 -9.62 -27.72 -33.88
CA SER A 27 -10.92 -28.16 -34.38
C SER A 27 -11.44 -27.04 -35.26
N ASP A 28 -11.43 -27.28 -36.56
CA ASP A 28 -12.21 -26.58 -37.56
C ASP A 28 -12.42 -27.56 -38.73
N PRO A 29 -13.50 -27.50 -39.55
CA PRO A 29 -14.45 -26.38 -39.64
C PRO A 29 -15.95 -26.79 -39.85
N ILE A 30 -16.80 -25.76 -39.99
CA ILE A 30 -18.09 -25.71 -40.71
C ILE A 30 -19.34 -26.21 -39.96
N GLN A 31 -20.11 -25.27 -39.41
CA GLN A 31 -21.47 -25.08 -39.92
C GLN A 31 -21.88 -23.61 -39.90
N ALA A 32 -22.31 -23.16 -41.07
CA ALA A 32 -22.82 -21.83 -41.36
C ALA A 32 -24.12 -21.57 -40.61
N GLY A 33 -24.26 -20.38 -40.04
CA GLY A 33 -25.49 -19.96 -39.41
C GLY A 33 -25.32 -18.62 -38.71
N GLU A 34 -25.47 -17.56 -39.48
CA GLU A 34 -26.02 -16.27 -39.02
C GLU A 34 -25.08 -15.35 -38.21
N ASN A 35 -24.57 -14.34 -38.92
CA ASN A 35 -24.21 -13.04 -38.35
C ASN A 35 -25.36 -12.54 -37.46
N PRO A 36 -25.07 -11.92 -36.30
CA PRO A 36 -24.55 -10.57 -36.38
C PRO A 36 -23.44 -10.27 -35.36
N SER A 37 -22.45 -9.53 -35.83
CA SER A 37 -21.83 -8.47 -35.05
C SER A 37 -21.36 -8.88 -33.65
N PHE A 38 -20.33 -9.72 -33.59
CA PHE A 38 -19.35 -9.54 -32.52
C PHE A 38 -18.70 -8.18 -32.76
N LEU A 39 -19.31 -7.13 -32.21
CA LEU A 39 -18.60 -5.91 -31.92
C LEU A 39 -17.42 -6.33 -31.06
N LEU A 40 -16.27 -6.44 -31.71
CA LEU A 40 -14.97 -6.34 -31.10
C LEU A 40 -14.98 -4.98 -30.39
N ALA A 41 -15.53 -4.97 -29.18
CA ALA A 41 -15.27 -3.94 -28.22
C ALA A 41 -13.78 -4.09 -27.94
N THR A 42 -12.96 -3.42 -28.75
CA THR A 42 -11.76 -2.78 -28.26
C THR A 42 -12.24 -1.86 -27.16
N ALA A 43 -12.52 -2.42 -25.99
CA ALA A 43 -12.44 -1.72 -24.75
C ALA A 43 -10.98 -1.29 -24.72
N VAL A 44 -10.72 -0.11 -25.28
CA VAL A 44 -9.56 0.71 -24.94
C VAL A 44 -9.44 0.51 -23.44
N PRO A 45 -8.34 -0.07 -22.93
CA PRO A 45 -8.10 -0.06 -21.50
C PRO A 45 -8.27 1.40 -21.13
N THR A 46 -9.40 1.71 -20.52
CA THR A 46 -9.55 2.98 -19.84
C THR A 46 -8.59 2.75 -18.70
N GLU A 47 -7.33 3.13 -18.91
CA GLU A 47 -6.42 3.45 -17.84
C GLU A 47 -7.25 4.37 -16.96
N ARG A 48 -7.88 3.80 -15.93
CA ARG A 48 -8.36 4.58 -14.82
C ARG A 48 -7.07 5.16 -14.28
N LEU A 49 -6.73 6.35 -14.77
CA LEU A 49 -5.80 7.26 -14.14
C LEU A 49 -6.16 7.18 -12.67
N ALA A 50 -5.25 6.57 -11.88
CA ALA A 50 -5.43 6.51 -10.45
C ALA A 50 -5.79 7.93 -10.01
N PRO A 51 -6.86 8.12 -9.22
CA PRO A 51 -7.24 9.44 -8.77
C PRO A 51 -6.00 10.14 -8.22
N PRO A 52 -5.80 11.43 -8.53
CA PRO A 52 -4.58 12.11 -8.13
C PRO A 52 -4.44 11.99 -6.60
N VAL A 53 -3.26 11.58 -6.14
CA VAL A 53 -2.98 11.31 -4.73
C VAL A 53 -2.76 12.62 -3.97
N THR A 54 -3.70 13.56 -4.11
CA THR A 54 -3.62 14.94 -3.60
C THR A 54 -3.54 14.98 -2.09
N TRP A 55 -4.13 13.97 -1.43
CA TRP A 55 -4.13 13.85 0.02
C TRP A 55 -2.72 13.65 0.60
N LEU A 56 -1.79 12.99 -0.14
CA LEU A 56 -0.39 12.85 0.29
C LEU A 56 0.33 14.19 0.29
N ASP A 57 0.09 15.00 -0.74
CA ASP A 57 0.70 16.31 -0.87
C ASP A 57 0.15 17.26 0.21
N ASP A 58 -1.14 17.19 0.53
CA ASP A 58 -1.76 17.94 1.63
C ASP A 58 -1.16 17.55 2.99
N LEU A 59 -0.98 16.25 3.25
CA LEU A 59 -0.40 15.75 4.48
C LEU A 59 1.08 16.15 4.61
N ALA A 60 1.86 16.01 3.54
CA ALA A 60 3.26 16.45 3.51
C ALA A 60 3.39 17.97 3.71
N SER A 61 2.51 18.75 3.10
CA SER A 61 2.43 20.21 3.28
C SER A 61 2.13 20.58 4.74
N LYS A 62 1.13 19.94 5.37
CA LYS A 62 0.82 20.16 6.79
C LYS A 62 1.97 19.77 7.71
N LEU A 63 2.66 18.69 7.40
CA LEU A 63 3.80 18.22 8.17
C LEU A 63 4.94 19.26 8.17
N THR A 64 5.21 19.87 7.02
CA THR A 64 6.27 20.90 6.87
C THR A 64 5.88 22.31 7.32
N THR A 65 4.58 22.67 7.32
CA THR A 65 4.12 24.04 7.62
C THR A 65 3.47 24.21 8.99
N HIS A 66 2.74 23.19 9.48
CA HIS A 66 2.01 23.23 10.75
C HIS A 66 2.76 22.48 11.84
N PHE A 67 3.13 21.22 11.61
CA PHE A 67 3.72 20.37 12.65
C PHE A 67 5.11 20.85 13.07
N THR A 68 6.00 21.17 12.13
CA THR A 68 7.31 21.75 12.42
C THR A 68 7.23 23.04 13.24
N LYS A 69 6.20 23.86 13.02
CA LYS A 69 5.98 25.11 13.77
C LYS A 69 5.38 24.86 15.16
N LYS A 70 4.41 23.96 15.26
CA LYS A 70 3.71 23.65 16.51
C LYS A 70 4.58 22.82 17.47
N TYR A 71 5.42 21.96 16.90
CA TYR A 71 6.21 20.94 17.59
C TYR A 71 7.71 21.04 17.21
N PRO A 72 8.37 22.19 17.43
CA PRO A 72 9.72 22.44 16.91
C PRO A 72 10.81 21.58 17.54
N GLY A 73 10.52 20.88 18.64
CA GLY A 73 11.45 19.97 19.31
C GLY A 73 11.52 18.57 18.72
N TYR A 74 10.69 18.25 17.73
CA TYR A 74 10.64 16.90 17.12
C TYR A 74 11.11 16.94 15.66
N ASP A 75 11.76 15.85 15.25
CA ASP A 75 12.14 15.64 13.87
C ASP A 75 11.03 14.90 13.10
N PHE A 76 10.43 15.59 12.14
CA PHE A 76 9.39 15.03 11.27
C PHE A 76 9.95 14.46 9.95
N SER A 77 11.26 14.57 9.70
CA SER A 77 11.89 14.10 8.46
C SER A 77 11.64 12.61 8.18
N PRO A 78 11.68 11.69 9.16
CA PRO A 78 11.37 10.28 8.93
C PRO A 78 9.94 10.05 8.45
N TYR A 79 8.98 10.80 8.99
CA TYR A 79 7.57 10.72 8.59
C TYR A 79 7.37 11.29 7.18
N ALA A 80 8.03 12.41 6.85
CA ALA A 80 8.02 12.98 5.50
C ALA A 80 8.61 12.01 4.46
N HIS A 81 9.68 11.31 4.81
CA HIS A 81 10.31 10.31 3.95
C HIS A 81 9.36 9.15 3.66
N GLU A 82 8.67 8.64 4.69
CA GLU A 82 7.70 7.55 4.52
C GLU A 82 6.52 7.98 3.64
N LEU A 83 6.01 9.21 3.79
CA LEU A 83 5.01 9.77 2.89
C LEU A 83 5.48 9.81 1.43
N SER A 84 6.77 10.08 1.18
CA SER A 84 7.33 10.01 -0.17
C SER A 84 7.32 8.59 -0.73
N ARG A 85 7.62 7.58 0.07
CA ARG A 85 7.58 6.17 -0.37
C ARG A 85 6.17 5.74 -0.77
N ILE A 86 5.15 6.15 -0.01
CA ILE A 86 3.74 5.92 -0.36
C ILE A 86 3.43 6.57 -1.71
N ARG A 87 3.87 7.83 -1.90
CA ARG A 87 3.65 8.59 -3.14
C ARG A 87 4.33 7.94 -4.34
N ASP A 88 5.56 7.50 -4.18
CA ASP A 88 6.34 6.89 -5.25
C ASP A 88 5.71 5.56 -5.68
N ALA A 89 5.28 4.72 -4.73
CA ALA A 89 4.52 3.51 -5.03
C ALA A 89 3.20 3.81 -5.76
N ALA A 90 2.44 4.80 -5.28
CA ALA A 90 1.17 5.19 -5.90
C ALA A 90 1.35 5.75 -7.32
N ARG A 91 2.39 6.56 -7.57
CA ARG A 91 2.75 7.08 -8.90
C ARG A 91 3.11 5.99 -9.90
N LEU A 92 3.69 4.89 -9.42
CA LEU A 92 4.00 3.70 -10.23
C LEU A 92 2.80 2.77 -10.43
N GLY A 93 1.64 3.07 -9.85
CA GLY A 93 0.48 2.18 -9.85
C GLY A 93 0.64 0.95 -8.94
N ASP A 94 1.69 0.89 -8.11
CA ASP A 94 1.92 -0.19 -7.15
C ASP A 94 1.04 0.00 -5.92
N ARG A 95 -0.22 -0.44 -6.05
CA ARG A 95 -1.21 -0.36 -4.98
C ARG A 95 -0.82 -1.16 -3.73
N TRP A 96 -0.14 -2.30 -3.90
CA TRP A 96 0.29 -3.13 -2.78
C TRP A 96 1.48 -2.52 -2.04
N GLY A 97 2.42 -1.92 -2.77
CA GLY A 97 3.49 -1.11 -2.22
C GLY A 97 2.94 0.08 -1.44
N ALA A 98 2.05 0.88 -2.03
CA ALA A 98 1.46 2.04 -1.36
C ALA A 98 0.75 1.65 -0.06
N LYS A 99 -0.02 0.54 -0.06
CA LYS A 99 -0.67 0.01 1.15
C LYS A 99 0.35 -0.42 2.21
N ARG A 100 1.43 -1.09 1.81
CA ARG A 100 2.49 -1.53 2.72
C ARG A 100 3.15 -0.34 3.41
N GLU A 101 3.59 0.65 2.64
CA GLU A 101 4.26 1.84 3.19
C GLU A 101 3.32 2.68 4.05
N MET A 102 2.03 2.70 3.73
CA MET A 102 1.04 3.30 4.64
C MET A 102 1.02 2.58 5.99
N GLY A 103 1.01 1.24 5.99
CA GLY A 103 1.07 0.46 7.23
C GLY A 103 2.30 0.81 8.07
N VAL A 104 3.44 1.05 7.42
CA VAL A 104 4.67 1.52 8.09
C VAL A 104 4.47 2.90 8.70
N PHE A 105 3.92 3.87 7.94
CA PHE A 105 3.64 5.22 8.44
C PHE A 105 2.70 5.22 9.66
N LEU A 106 1.59 4.48 9.59
CA LEU A 106 0.65 4.37 10.71
C LEU A 106 1.28 3.68 11.91
N ASN A 107 2.10 2.65 11.69
CA ASN A 107 2.84 2.01 12.77
C ASN A 107 3.85 2.97 13.41
N MET A 108 4.56 3.78 12.63
CA MET A 108 5.47 4.80 13.15
C MET A 108 4.76 5.80 14.08
N LEU A 109 3.52 6.19 13.76
CA LEU A 109 2.69 7.01 14.63
C LEU A 109 2.28 6.23 15.88
N ALA A 110 1.78 5.01 15.71
CA ALA A 110 1.33 4.16 16.80
C ALA A 110 2.43 3.80 17.79
N ILE A 111 3.68 3.64 17.37
CA ILE A 111 4.80 3.31 18.28
C ILE A 111 5.61 4.53 18.71
N ARG A 112 5.20 5.75 18.30
CA ARG A 112 5.94 6.99 18.60
C ARG A 112 7.40 6.91 18.12
N ALA A 113 7.58 6.39 16.91
CA ALA A 113 8.89 6.21 16.32
C ALA A 113 9.68 7.52 16.29
N TYR A 114 11.01 7.43 16.33
CA TYR A 114 11.90 8.60 16.28
C TYR A 114 11.69 9.63 17.41
N GLY A 115 11.07 9.21 18.52
CA GLY A 115 10.89 10.05 19.71
C GLY A 115 9.77 11.08 19.58
N LEU A 116 8.82 10.89 18.66
CA LEU A 116 7.67 11.77 18.51
C LEU A 116 6.80 11.72 19.78
N GLY A 117 6.54 12.87 20.40
CA GLY A 117 5.71 12.94 21.62
C GLY A 117 4.26 12.54 21.37
N ASN A 118 3.57 12.11 22.44
CA ASN A 118 2.19 11.61 22.36
C ASN A 118 1.25 12.59 21.65
N ASP A 119 1.23 13.86 22.08
CA ASP A 119 0.35 14.88 21.50
C ASP A 119 0.58 15.06 19.99
N ALA A 120 1.85 15.08 19.56
CA ALA A 120 2.20 15.25 18.16
C ALA A 120 1.87 14.01 17.32
N ALA A 121 2.11 12.82 17.87
CA ALA A 121 1.77 11.54 17.24
C ALA A 121 0.25 11.37 17.09
N GLU A 122 -0.52 11.71 18.12
CA GLU A 122 -1.99 11.62 18.13
C GLU A 122 -2.62 12.61 17.15
N GLU A 123 -2.20 13.88 17.15
CA GLU A 123 -2.73 14.87 16.20
C GLU A 123 -2.38 14.49 14.75
N LEU A 124 -1.17 13.99 14.50
CA LEU A 124 -0.78 13.55 13.17
C LEU A 124 -1.56 12.29 12.74
N ALA A 125 -1.85 11.37 13.66
CA ALA A 125 -2.69 10.21 13.39
C ALA A 125 -4.14 10.59 13.08
N LEU A 126 -4.74 11.50 13.84
CA LEU A 126 -6.10 12.01 13.60
C LEU A 126 -6.19 12.75 12.26
N LEU A 127 -5.19 13.57 11.94
CA LEU A 127 -5.13 14.25 10.65
C LEU A 127 -5.01 13.24 9.49
N SER A 128 -4.15 12.24 9.67
CA SER A 128 -3.94 11.17 8.69
C SER A 128 -5.25 10.43 8.41
N GLN A 129 -5.98 10.05 9.46
CA GLN A 129 -7.31 9.43 9.34
C GLN A 129 -8.32 10.30 8.58
N HIS A 130 -8.31 11.60 8.84
CA HIS A 130 -9.24 12.53 8.21
C HIS A 130 -8.95 12.75 6.71
N ILE A 131 -7.67 12.77 6.33
CA ILE A 131 -7.23 13.11 4.98
C ILE A 131 -7.14 11.87 4.07
N MET A 132 -6.86 10.69 4.64
CA MET A 132 -6.69 9.46 3.88
C MET A 132 -8.04 8.86 3.46
N PRO A 133 -8.24 8.58 2.16
CA PRO A 133 -9.46 7.90 1.70
C PRO A 133 -9.45 6.42 2.12
N GLU A 134 -10.36 6.04 3.02
CA GLU A 134 -10.53 4.65 3.47
C GLU A 134 -10.73 3.67 2.30
N GLN A 135 -11.43 4.12 1.25
CA GLN A 135 -11.76 3.29 0.09
C GLN A 135 -10.57 3.01 -0.84
N GLU A 136 -9.51 3.84 -0.84
CA GLU A 136 -8.44 3.74 -1.83
C GLU A 136 -7.54 2.51 -1.58
N PHE A 137 -7.35 2.14 -0.31
CA PHE A 137 -6.40 1.09 0.09
C PHE A 137 -6.94 0.03 1.07
N GLY A 138 -8.17 0.17 1.59
CA GLY A 138 -8.78 -0.78 2.53
C GLY A 138 -7.93 -0.92 3.81
N ILE A 139 -7.70 0.21 4.47
CA ILE A 139 -6.80 0.34 5.63
C ILE A 139 -7.63 0.28 6.91
N ILE A 140 -7.15 -0.48 7.89
CA ILE A 140 -7.71 -0.51 9.25
C ILE A 140 -6.80 0.34 10.12
N TYR A 141 -7.35 1.37 10.77
CA TYR A 141 -6.61 2.18 11.71
C TYR A 141 -6.46 1.46 13.05
N PRO A 142 -5.28 1.44 13.67
CA PRO A 142 -5.12 0.90 15.00
C PRO A 142 -5.99 1.68 15.99
N GLY A 143 -6.91 0.99 16.69
CA GLY A 143 -7.81 1.60 17.67
C GLY A 143 -9.13 2.15 17.12
N SER A 144 -9.43 1.99 15.82
CA SER A 144 -10.73 2.34 15.23
C SER A 144 -11.78 1.24 15.40
N GLU A 145 -11.71 0.44 16.47
CA GLU A 145 -12.78 -0.51 16.78
C GLU A 145 -14.04 0.30 17.09
N THR A 146 -14.90 0.44 16.08
CA THR A 146 -16.29 0.84 16.27
C THR A 146 -16.90 -0.16 17.23
N GLU A 147 -17.10 0.28 18.46
CA GLU A 147 -17.92 -0.44 19.44
C GLU A 147 -19.24 -0.82 18.75
N PRO A 148 -19.60 -2.11 18.66
CA PRO A 148 -20.88 -2.49 18.08
C PRO A 148 -21.97 -1.78 18.88
N PRO A 149 -23.02 -1.23 18.24
CA PRO A 149 -24.09 -0.58 18.97
C PRO A 149 -24.65 -1.60 19.96
N THR A 150 -24.49 -1.32 21.25
CA THR A 150 -25.11 -2.10 22.32
C THR A 150 -26.62 -1.93 22.20
N GLU A 151 -27.23 -2.76 21.38
CA GLU A 151 -28.66 -2.98 21.36
C GLU A 151 -29.02 -3.79 22.61
N GLY A 152 -29.29 -3.08 23.69
CA GLY A 152 -29.84 -3.61 24.94
C GLY A 152 -30.34 -2.42 25.73
N GLY A 153 -31.61 -2.04 25.67
CA GLY A 153 -32.76 -2.89 25.91
C GLY A 153 -33.50 -2.20 27.05
N ARG A 154 -34.55 -1.46 26.70
CA ARG A 154 -35.48 -0.86 27.66
C ARG A 154 -35.95 -1.93 28.64
N THR A 155 -35.82 -1.66 29.93
CA THR A 155 -36.78 -2.08 30.96
C THR A 155 -37.06 -0.90 31.86
#